data_AF-A0A3S1MNC1-F1
#
_entry.id   AF-A0A3S1MNC1-F1
#
_cell.length_a   1.000
_cell.length_b   1.000
_cell.length_c   1.000
_cell.angle_alpha   90.00
_cell.angle_beta   90.00
_cell.angle_gamma   90.00
#
_symmetry.space_group_name_H-M   'P 1'
#
loop_
_entity.id
_entity.type
_entity.pdbx_description
1 polymer ?
#
loop_
_entity_poly.entity_id
_entity_poly.type
_entity_poly.pdbx_seq_one_letter_code
_entity_poly.pdbx_strand_id
1 'polypeptide(L)'
;MVCDLERRRIVTLLPDREIATVQAWLTDHQDIGIIARDRGGGYGEAAAKALPRAIHVADRWSLMENASSAFLDAVPEIDAFDPCRDRRHQSIRTCSLAPKSCNRASCGARRPTP
;
A
#
# COMPACT_ATOMS: atom_id res chain seq x y z
N MET A 1 5.12 -1.49 -23.90
CA MET A 1 3.91 -2.13 -24.46
C MET A 1 2.72 -1.25 -24.12
N VAL A 2 1.83 -1.00 -25.08
CA VAL A 2 0.59 -0.26 -24.87
C VAL A 2 -0.59 -1.21 -25.08
N CYS A 3 -1.55 -1.15 -24.17
CA CYS A 3 -2.73 -1.99 -24.18
C CYS A 3 -4.00 -1.13 -24.14
N ASP A 4 -4.99 -1.55 -24.91
CA ASP A 4 -6.36 -1.10 -24.76
C ASP A 4 -6.98 -1.89 -23.60
N LEU A 5 -7.29 -1.17 -22.52
CA LEU A 5 -7.81 -1.77 -21.30
C LEU A 5 -9.30 -2.10 -21.39
N GLU A 6 -10.06 -1.41 -22.25
CA GLU A 6 -11.47 -1.70 -22.49
C GLU A 6 -11.63 -2.99 -23.28
N ARG A 7 -10.85 -3.12 -24.37
CA ARG A 7 -10.88 -4.28 -25.26
C ARG A 7 -10.00 -5.44 -24.77
N ARG A 8 -9.17 -5.20 -23.74
CA ARG A 8 -8.19 -6.14 -23.19
C ARG A 8 -7.24 -6.69 -24.25
N ARG A 9 -6.72 -5.81 -25.10
CA ARG A 9 -5.82 -6.18 -26.21
C ARG A 9 -4.56 -5.34 -26.20
N ILE A 10 -3.47 -5.97 -26.63
CA ILE A 10 -2.22 -5.26 -26.91
C ILE A 10 -2.45 -4.44 -28.19
N VAL A 11 -2.23 -3.13 -28.10
CA VAL A 11 -2.32 -2.21 -29.25
C VAL A 11 -0.99 -2.18 -29.97
N THR A 12 0.10 -2.01 -29.23
CA THR A 12 1.44 -1.96 -29.80
C THR A 12 2.51 -2.34 -28.80
N LEU A 13 3.62 -2.87 -29.32
CA LEU A 13 4.87 -3.00 -28.59
C LEU A 13 5.82 -1.92 -29.12
N LEU A 14 6.15 -0.96 -28.27
CA LEU A 14 7.15 0.06 -28.59
C LEU A 14 8.53 -0.58 -28.73
N PRO A 15 9.40 -0.03 -29.59
CA PRO A 15 10.71 -0.61 -29.91
C PRO A 15 11.67 -0.63 -28.71
N ASP A 16 11.46 0.27 -27.75
CA ASP A 16 12.26 0.42 -26.55
C ASP A 16 11.41 0.90 -25.36
N ARG A 17 12.08 1.15 -24.23
CA ARG A 17 11.49 1.64 -22.98
C ARG A 17 11.80 3.11 -22.71
N GLU A 18 12.29 3.83 -23.71
CA GLU A 18 12.73 5.22 -23.52
C GLU A 18 11.51 6.15 -23.38
N ILE A 19 11.65 7.11 -22.46
CA ILE A 19 10.63 8.12 -22.15
C ILE A 19 10.24 8.90 -23.41
N ALA A 20 11.23 9.23 -24.25
CA ALA A 20 11.03 9.96 -25.50
C ALA A 20 10.16 9.18 -26.50
N THR A 21 10.40 7.88 -26.64
CA THR A 21 9.64 7.00 -27.53
C THR A 21 8.17 6.92 -27.10
N VAL A 22 7.92 6.78 -25.79
CA VAL A 22 6.55 6.79 -25.24
C VAL A 22 5.88 8.15 -25.47
N GLN A 23 6.58 9.24 -25.19
CA GLN A 23 6.04 10.59 -25.37
C GLN A 23 5.65 10.85 -26.82
N ALA A 24 6.51 10.49 -27.78
CA ALA A 24 6.22 10.63 -29.20
C ALA A 24 4.98 9.83 -29.60
N TRP A 25 4.89 8.56 -29.20
CA TRP A 25 3.73 7.73 -29.49
C TRP A 25 2.43 8.29 -28.90
N LEU A 26 2.45 8.75 -27.64
CA LEU A 26 1.29 9.37 -27.01
C LEU A 26 0.90 10.70 -27.67
N THR A 27 1.87 11.45 -28.21
CA THR A 27 1.60 12.72 -28.89
C THR A 27 0.80 12.50 -30.16
N ASP A 28 1.03 11.39 -30.86
CA ASP A 28 0.29 11.01 -32.07
C ASP A 28 -1.13 10.47 -31.77
N HIS A 29 -1.44 10.15 -30.51
CA HIS A 29 -2.71 9.56 -30.08
C HIS A 29 -3.46 10.46 -29.09
N GLN A 30 -3.82 11.66 -29.56
CA GLN A 30 -4.55 12.69 -28.78
C GLN A 30 -6.00 12.32 -28.43
N ASP A 31 -6.54 11.26 -29.03
CA ASP A 31 -7.87 10.71 -28.77
C ASP A 31 -7.95 9.93 -27.44
N ILE A 32 -6.81 9.60 -26.83
CA ILE A 32 -6.74 8.90 -25.55
C ILE A 32 -7.19 9.83 -24.41
N GLY A 33 -8.34 9.53 -23.82
CA GLY A 33 -8.89 10.28 -22.68
C GLY A 33 -8.43 9.81 -21.30
N ILE A 34 -8.03 8.53 -21.17
CA ILE A 34 -7.64 7.93 -19.87
C ILE A 34 -6.36 7.11 -20.06
N ILE A 35 -5.39 7.33 -19.19
CA ILE A 35 -4.12 6.60 -19.18
C ILE A 35 -3.98 5.92 -17.81
N ALA A 36 -4.02 4.59 -17.80
CA ALA A 36 -3.59 3.82 -16.63
C ALA A 36 -2.11 3.44 -16.80
N ARG A 37 -1.26 3.83 -15.86
CA ARG A 37 0.19 3.61 -15.96
C ARG A 37 0.84 3.25 -14.64
N ASP A 38 1.96 2.54 -14.78
CA ASP A 38 2.84 2.16 -13.68
C ASP A 38 3.60 3.35 -13.10
N ARG A 39 3.94 3.27 -11.81
CA ARG A 39 4.61 4.33 -11.02
C ARG A 39 6.02 4.68 -11.45
N GLY A 40 6.62 4.00 -12.42
CA GLY A 40 7.90 4.39 -13.01
C GLY A 40 7.98 5.90 -13.33
N GLY A 41 8.93 6.59 -12.69
CA GLY A 41 8.98 8.06 -12.63
C GLY A 41 9.01 8.77 -13.99
N GLY A 42 9.57 8.13 -15.02
CA GLY A 42 9.69 8.72 -16.35
C GLY A 42 8.38 8.77 -17.15
N TYR A 43 7.52 7.76 -17.01
CA TYR A 43 6.33 7.63 -17.85
C TYR A 43 5.22 8.60 -17.46
N GLY A 44 5.12 8.94 -16.17
CA GLY A 44 4.14 9.92 -15.69
C GLY A 44 4.35 11.29 -16.32
N GLU A 45 5.60 11.77 -16.32
CA GLU A 45 5.94 13.07 -16.91
C GLU A 45 5.80 13.07 -18.44
N ALA A 46 6.26 12.02 -19.12
CA ALA A 46 6.09 11.88 -20.57
C ALA A 46 4.62 11.94 -20.97
N ALA A 47 3.77 11.17 -20.29
CA ALA A 47 2.35 11.14 -20.56
C ALA A 47 1.69 12.50 -20.28
N ALA A 48 2.07 13.17 -19.18
CA ALA A 48 1.50 14.47 -18.83
C ALA A 48 1.89 15.57 -19.84
N LYS A 49 3.10 15.49 -20.41
CA LYS A 49 3.56 16.39 -21.48
C LYS A 49 2.88 16.11 -22.81
N ALA A 50 2.73 14.83 -23.19
CA ALA A 50 2.13 14.44 -24.46
C ALA A 50 0.60 14.64 -24.49
N LEU A 51 -0.07 14.32 -23.38
CA LEU A 51 -1.52 14.28 -23.24
C LEU A 51 -1.99 15.01 -21.97
N PRO A 52 -1.85 16.35 -21.92
CA PRO A 52 -2.21 17.14 -20.73
C PRO A 52 -3.71 17.10 -20.39
N ARG A 53 -4.56 16.67 -21.33
CA ARG A 53 -6.01 16.53 -21.14
C ARG A 53 -6.43 15.14 -20.67
N ALA A 54 -5.55 14.14 -20.77
CA ALA A 54 -5.89 12.79 -20.35
C ALA A 54 -5.97 12.70 -18.82
N ILE A 55 -6.84 11.83 -18.33
CA ILE A 55 -6.92 11.51 -16.90
C ILE A 55 -5.89 10.43 -16.60
N HIS A 56 -4.99 10.72 -15.65
CA HIS A 56 -3.94 9.79 -15.24
C HIS A 56 -4.42 8.97 -14.05
N VAL A 57 -4.42 7.64 -14.22
CA VAL A 57 -4.83 6.69 -13.19
C VAL A 57 -3.64 5.76 -12.88
N ALA A 58 -3.48 5.41 -11.61
CA ALA A 58 -2.56 4.33 -11.24
C ALA A 58 -3.09 3.02 -11.84
N ASP A 59 -2.20 2.19 -12.36
CA ASP A 59 -2.60 0.88 -12.84
C ASP A 59 -3.15 0.01 -11.69
N ARG A 60 -3.87 -1.05 -12.05
CA ARG A 60 -4.54 -1.94 -11.10
C ARG A 60 -3.58 -2.56 -10.08
N TRP A 61 -2.38 -2.97 -10.51
CA TRP A 61 -1.42 -3.56 -9.59
C TRP A 61 -0.94 -2.50 -8.59
N SER A 62 -0.57 -1.32 -9.06
CA SER A 62 -0.16 -0.19 -8.21
C SER A 62 -1.21 0.23 -7.19
N LEU A 63 -2.50 0.15 -7.55
CA LEU A 63 -3.60 0.41 -6.62
C LEU A 63 -3.71 -0.68 -5.54
N MET A 64 -3.68 -1.95 -5.94
CA MET A 64 -3.82 -3.07 -5.02
C MET A 64 -2.61 -3.22 -4.09
N GLU A 65 -1.40 -3.01 -4.60
CA GLU A 65 -0.17 -3.06 -3.81
C GLU A 65 -0.19 -1.99 -2.71
N ASN A 66 -0.55 -0.75 -3.07
CA ASN A 66 -0.63 0.32 -2.10
C ASN A 66 -1.74 0.12 -1.07
N ALA A 67 -2.91 -0.35 -1.51
CA ALA A 67 -4.01 -0.66 -0.61
C ALA A 67 -3.61 -1.75 0.39
N SER A 68 -2.93 -2.80 -0.08
CA SER A 68 -2.45 -3.90 0.75
C SER A 68 -1.38 -3.42 1.74
N SER A 69 -0.39 -2.66 1.27
CA SER A 69 0.64 -2.08 2.15
C SER A 69 0.02 -1.20 3.22
N ALA A 70 -0.86 -0.26 2.84
CA ALA A 70 -1.52 0.63 3.79
C ALA A 70 -2.40 -0.14 4.78
N PHE A 71 -3.05 -1.22 4.34
CA PHE A 71 -3.82 -2.09 5.22
C PHE A 71 -2.94 -2.79 6.24
N LEU A 72 -1.79 -3.34 5.84
CA LEU A 72 -0.83 -3.98 6.75
C LEU A 72 -0.21 -2.98 7.74
N ASP A 73 0.00 -1.73 7.32
CA ASP A 73 0.46 -0.67 8.22
C ASP A 73 -0.61 -0.25 9.24
N ALA A 74 -1.88 -0.23 8.81
CA ALA A 74 -3.01 0.20 9.63
C ALA A 74 -3.52 -0.89 10.58
N VAL A 75 -3.35 -2.15 10.21
CA VAL A 75 -3.67 -3.29 11.07
C VAL A 75 -2.40 -3.65 11.83
N PRO A 76 -2.24 -3.22 13.09
CA PRO A 76 -1.17 -3.75 13.90
C PRO A 76 -1.28 -5.27 13.88
N GLU A 77 -0.17 -5.98 13.67
CA GLU A 77 -0.11 -7.41 13.92
C GLU A 77 -0.81 -7.67 15.26
N ILE A 78 -1.84 -8.51 15.23
CA ILE A 78 -2.45 -9.03 16.45
C ILE A 78 -1.48 -10.10 16.99
N ASP A 79 -0.29 -9.67 17.40
CA ASP A 79 0.69 -10.44 18.14
C ASP A 79 1.52 -9.42 18.95
N ALA A 80 1.43 -9.32 20.28
CA ALA A 80 1.10 -10.35 21.24
C ALA A 80 -0.21 -10.06 21.99
N PHE A 81 -1.04 -11.09 22.14
CA PHE A 81 -1.77 -11.26 23.39
C PHE A 81 -0.73 -11.23 24.52
N ASP A 82 -0.59 -10.09 25.19
CA ASP A 82 0.16 -9.98 26.43
C ASP A 82 -0.78 -10.43 27.56
N PRO A 83 -0.66 -11.68 28.06
CA PRO A 83 -1.51 -12.18 29.13
C PRO A 83 -1.41 -11.34 30.41
N CYS A 84 -0.38 -10.50 30.53
CA CYS A 84 -0.18 -9.61 31.66
C CYS A 84 -0.85 -8.22 31.43
N ARG A 85 -1.21 -7.81 30.21
CA ARG A 85 -1.86 -6.51 29.91
C ARG A 85 -3.39 -6.53 30.02
N ASP A 86 -4.02 -7.69 29.86
CA ASP A 86 -5.50 -7.81 29.86
C ASP A 86 -6.12 -8.25 31.20
N ARG A 87 -5.32 -8.29 32.27
CA ARG A 87 -5.76 -8.70 33.62
C ARG A 87 -6.46 -7.57 34.39
N ARG A 88 -7.37 -6.83 33.76
CA ARG A 88 -8.16 -5.78 34.44
C ARG A 88 -9.36 -6.30 35.22
N HIS A 89 -9.70 -7.59 35.16
CA HIS A 89 -10.97 -8.08 35.71
C HIS A 89 -10.95 -9.39 36.52
N GLN A 90 -9.79 -9.84 37.03
CA GLN A 90 -9.77 -11.00 37.92
C GLN A 90 -9.05 -10.72 39.24
N SER A 91 -9.82 -10.86 40.31
CA SER A 91 -9.44 -10.97 41.72
C SER A 91 -8.04 -11.56 41.92
N ILE A 92 -7.28 -10.90 42.80
CA ILE A 92 -5.87 -11.09 43.20
C ILE A 92 -5.45 -12.55 43.52
N ARG A 93 -6.37 -13.53 43.54
CA ARG A 93 -6.13 -14.87 44.08
C ARG A 93 -5.57 -15.94 43.13
N THR A 94 -5.44 -15.69 41.82
CA THR A 94 -4.97 -16.72 40.86
C THR A 94 -3.60 -16.46 40.24
N CYS A 95 -2.74 -15.65 40.89
CA CYS A 95 -1.35 -15.45 40.45
C CYS A 95 -0.48 -16.73 40.46
N SER A 96 -0.94 -17.85 41.03
CA SER A 96 -0.20 -19.11 41.06
C SER A 96 -0.16 -19.86 39.72
N LEU A 97 -0.97 -19.46 38.73
CA LEU A 97 -1.05 -20.13 37.42
C LEU A 97 -0.46 -19.32 36.26
N ALA A 98 0.31 -18.26 36.54
CA ALA A 98 0.97 -17.48 35.48
C ALA A 98 2.12 -18.29 34.84
N PRO A 99 2.28 -18.25 33.50
CA PRO A 99 3.42 -18.88 32.83
C PRO A 99 4.75 -18.26 33.32
N LYS A 100 5.79 -19.10 33.41
CA LYS A 100 7.11 -18.79 34.02
C LYS A 100 7.85 -17.57 33.42
N SER A 101 7.33 -16.96 32.35
CA SER A 101 7.90 -15.80 31.67
C SER A 101 7.48 -14.45 32.28
N CYS A 102 6.42 -14.35 33.10
CA CYS A 102 6.01 -13.08 33.72
C CYS A 102 6.72 -12.91 35.08
N ASN A 103 7.84 -12.16 35.09
CA ASN A 103 8.61 -11.92 36.31
C ASN A 103 7.95 -10.82 37.18
N ARG A 104 8.09 -10.88 38.51
CA ARG A 104 7.38 -9.99 39.47
C ARG A 104 7.71 -8.49 39.27
N ALA A 105 8.83 -8.17 38.63
CA ALA A 105 9.26 -6.80 38.34
C ALA A 105 8.40 -6.06 37.30
N SER A 106 7.69 -6.77 36.40
CA SER A 106 6.78 -6.14 35.42
C SER A 106 5.42 -5.77 36.00
N CYS A 107 5.07 -6.26 37.20
CA CYS A 107 3.95 -5.78 38.02
C CYS A 107 4.32 -4.48 38.75
N GLY A 108 4.89 -3.52 38.03
CA GLY A 108 5.16 -2.18 38.55
C GLY A 108 3.84 -1.42 38.72
N ALA A 109 3.41 -1.25 39.96
CA ALA A 109 2.27 -0.42 40.33
C ALA A 109 2.47 1.01 39.82
N ARG A 110 1.82 1.37 38.71
CA ARG A 110 1.54 2.78 38.42
C ARG A 110 0.46 3.21 39.40
N ARG A 111 0.84 3.94 40.45
CA ARG A 111 -0.13 4.68 41.26
C ARG A 111 -0.87 5.65 40.33
N PRO A 112 -2.21 5.72 40.37
CA PRO A 112 -2.91 6.83 39.74
C PRO A 112 -2.45 8.12 40.43
N THR A 113 -1.98 9.09 39.66
CA THR A 113 -1.86 10.48 40.10
C THR A 113 -3.25 11.01 40.46
N PRO A 114 -3.37 11.88 41.46
CA PRO A 114 -4.66 12.37 41.96
C PRO A 114 -5.48 13.08 40.87
#